data_AF-A0A927MQS3-F1
#
_entry.id   AF-A0A927MQS3-F1
#
_cell.length_a   1.000
_cell.length_b   1.000
_cell.length_c   1.000
_cell.angle_alpha   90.00
_cell.angle_beta   90.00
_cell.angle_gamma   90.00
#
_symmetry.space_group_name_H-M   'P 1'
#
loop_
_entity.id
_entity.type
_entity.pdbx_description
1 polymer ?
#
loop_
_entity_poly.entity_id
_entity_poly.type
_entity_poly.pdbx_seq_one_letter_code
_entity_poly.pdbx_strand_id
1 'polypeptide(L)' 'MVEFTLTPEGDGTRLRVVETGFADLSVSEEDRATAVLHNVEGWAAELPELVEYVERLAG' A
#
# COMPACT_ATOMS: atom_id res chain seq x y z
N MET A 1 4.72 7.48 -7.30
CA MET A 1 3.76 8.28 -6.50
C MET A 1 2.93 7.30 -5.70
N VAL A 2 2.72 7.57 -4.42
CA VAL A 2 1.84 6.76 -3.57
C VAL A 2 0.63 7.61 -3.21
N GLU A 3 -0.56 7.07 -3.44
CA GLU A 3 -1.84 7.70 -3.10
C GLU A 3 -2.57 6.85 -2.06
N PHE A 4 -3.06 7.51 -1.02
CA PHE A 4 -3.90 6.91 0.01
C PHE A 4 -5.30 7.50 -0.11
N THR A 5 -6.30 6.64 -0.30
CA THR A 5 -7.71 7.04 -0.24
C THR A 5 -8.35 6.43 1.00
N LEU A 6 -8.85 7.28 1.89
CA LEU A 6 -9.60 6.88 3.08
C LEU A 6 -11.09 7.08 2.81
N THR A 7 -11.89 6.02 2.96
CA THR A 7 -13.35 6.06 2.83
C THR A 7 -13.97 5.59 4.14
N PRO A 8 -14.90 6.34 4.75
CA PRO A 8 -15.69 5.82 5.87
C PRO A 8 -16.42 4.54 5.46
N GLU A 9 -16.36 3.50 6.30
CA GLU A 9 -17.03 2.22 6.06
C GLU A 9 -17.56 1.64 7.38
N GLY A 10 -18.87 1.79 7.62
CA GLY A 10 -19.47 1.47 8.91
C GLY A 10 -18.86 2.31 10.03
N ASP A 11 -18.46 1.66 11.11
CA ASP A 11 -17.75 2.28 12.25
C ASP A 11 -16.23 2.38 12.01
N GLY A 12 -15.74 1.96 10.84
CA GLY A 12 -14.33 1.93 10.49
C GLY A 12 -13.98 2.82 9.29
N THR A 13 -12.76 2.62 8.78
CA THR A 13 -12.24 3.29 7.58
C THR A 13 -11.67 2.26 6.64
N ARG A 14 -12.11 2.28 5.38
CA ARG A 14 -11.46 1.53 4.30
C ARG A 14 -10.31 2.36 3.74
N LEU A 15 -9.10 1.85 3.88
CA LEU A 15 -7.92 2.42 3.23
C LEU A 15 -7.65 1.71 1.89
N ARG A 16 -7.49 2.49 0.82
CA ARG A 16 -6.97 2.02 -0.46
C ARG A 16 -5.62 2.69 -0.73
N VAL A 17 -4.61 1.87 -1.04
CA VAL A 17 -3.29 2.33 -1.48
C VAL A 17 -3.15 2.10 -2.98
N VAL A 18 -2.65 3.10 -3.69
CA VAL A 18 -2.20 2.95 -5.07
C VAL A 18 -0.80 3.49 -5.20
N GLU A 19 0.10 2.65 -5.69
CA GLU A 19 1.43 3.08 -6.07
C GLU A 19 1.57 3.02 -7.59
N THR A 20 1.93 4.16 -8.19
CA THR A 20 2.08 4.34 -9.63
C THR A 20 3.47 4.83 -9.99
N GLY A 21 3.83 4.67 -11.28
CA GLY A 21 5.10 5.13 -11.85
C GLY A 21 6.10 4.02 -12.16
N PHE A 22 5.80 2.76 -11.85
CA PHE A 22 6.69 1.63 -12.15
C PHE A 22 7.02 1.49 -13.65
N ALA A 23 6.07 1.84 -14.53
CA ALA A 23 6.26 1.80 -15.98
C ALA A 23 7.25 2.86 -16.49
N ASP A 24 7.44 3.94 -15.74
CA ASP A 24 8.30 5.07 -16.12
C ASP A 24 9.73 4.92 -15.60
N LEU A 25 10.02 3.85 -14.83
CA LEU A 25 11.36 3.59 -14.32
C LEU A 25 12.33 3.26 -15.44
N SER A 26 13.44 3.99 -15.56
CA SER A 26 14.49 3.72 -16.55
C SER A 26 15.39 2.54 -16.15
N VAL A 27 14.79 1.36 -15.99
CA VAL A 27 15.41 0.07 -15.65
C VAL A 27 14.89 -1.02 -16.61
N SER A 28 15.39 -2.25 -16.49
CA SER A 28 14.93 -3.37 -17.32
C SER A 28 13.46 -3.72 -17.06
N GLU A 29 12.81 -4.40 -17.99
CA GLU A 29 11.43 -4.87 -17.80
C GLU A 29 11.31 -5.84 -16.62
N GLU A 30 12.32 -6.70 -16.42
CA GLU A 30 12.41 -7.62 -15.29
C GLU A 30 12.51 -6.86 -13.95
N ASP A 31 13.33 -5.80 -13.90
CA ASP A 31 13.45 -4.97 -12.70
C ASP A 31 12.15 -4.21 -12.41
N ARG A 32 11.42 -3.76 -13.44
CA ARG A 32 10.10 -3.13 -13.25
C ARG A 32 9.09 -4.13 -12.68
N ALA A 33 9.04 -5.34 -13.21
CA ALA A 33 8.16 -6.40 -12.71
C ALA A 33 8.49 -6.77 -11.26
N THR A 34 9.79 -6.89 -10.95
CA THR A 34 10.29 -7.14 -9.60
C THR A 34 9.91 -6.01 -8.64
N ALA A 35 10.05 -4.75 -9.07
CA ALA A 35 9.65 -3.60 -8.28
C ALA A 35 8.14 -3.61 -7.96
N VAL A 36 7.28 -3.95 -8.93
CA VAL A 36 5.84 -4.11 -8.69
C VAL A 36 5.57 -5.21 -7.66
N LEU A 37 6.19 -6.38 -7.83
CA LEU A 37 6.00 -7.52 -6.92
C LEU A 37 6.41 -7.19 -5.48
N HIS A 38 7.61 -6.64 -5.30
CA HIS A 38 8.09 -6.27 -3.97
C HIS A 38 7.22 -5.20 -3.29
N ASN A 39 6.71 -4.22 -4.03
CA ASN A 39 5.83 -3.21 -3.43
C ASN A 39 4.45 -3.79 -3.09
N VAL A 40 3.91 -4.70 -3.91
CA VAL A 40 2.68 -5.43 -3.57
C VAL A 40 2.87 -6.24 -2.29
N GLU A 41 3.97 -6.99 -2.18
CA GLU A 41 4.30 -7.78 -1.00
C GLU A 41 4.54 -6.91 0.24
N GLY A 42 5.26 -5.79 0.08
CA GLY A 42 5.48 -4.81 1.13
C GLY A 42 4.15 -4.25 1.66
N TRP A 43 3.29 -3.72 0.79
CA TRP A 43 1.99 -3.20 1.23
C TRP A 43 1.10 -4.28 1.87
N ALA A 44 1.19 -5.53 1.42
CA ALA A 44 0.46 -6.63 2.04
C ALA A 44 0.94 -6.94 3.47
N ALA A 45 2.20 -6.67 3.80
CA ALA A 45 2.76 -6.81 5.15
C ALA A 45 2.49 -5.58 6.04
N GLU A 46 2.65 -4.37 5.50
CA GLU A 46 2.56 -3.12 6.27
C GLU A 46 1.12 -2.74 6.64
N LEU A 47 0.13 -3.05 5.79
CA LEU A 47 -1.27 -2.68 6.05
C LEU A 47 -1.88 -3.39 7.28
N PRO A 48 -1.64 -4.69 7.53
CA PRO A 48 -1.97 -5.33 8.79
C PRO A 48 -1.34 -4.65 10.01
N GLU A 49 -0.05 -4.30 9.95
CA GLU A 49 0.64 -3.62 11.07
C GLU A 49 0.03 -2.24 11.36
N LEU A 50 -0.40 -1.53 10.32
CA LEU A 50 -1.14 -0.28 10.47
C LEU A 50 -2.48 -0.48 11.18
N VAL A 51 -3.21 -1.55 10.88
CA VAL A 51 -4.45 -1.90 11.60
C VAL A 51 -4.17 -2.12 13.08
N GLU A 52 -3.19 -2.97 13.40
CA GLU A 52 -2.79 -3.24 14.79
C GLU A 52 -2.39 -1.95 15.54
N TYR A 53 -1.64 -1.07 14.87
CA TYR A 53 -1.23 0.21 15.42
C TYR A 53 -2.42 1.11 15.76
N VAL A 54 -3.38 1.24 14.83
CA VAL A 54 -4.56 2.10 14.99
C VAL A 54 -5.51 1.54 16.05
N GLU A 55 -5.72 0.23 16.08
CA GLU A 55 -6.54 -0.43 17.11
C GLU A 55 -5.97 -0.18 18.51
N ARG A 56 -4.64 -0.26 18.66
CA ARG A 56 -3.96 0.06 19.93
C ARG A 56 -4.12 1.52 20.35
N LEU A 57 -4.25 2.45 19.41
CA LEU A 57 -4.49 3.87 19.72
C LEU A 57 -5.96 4.17 20.07
N ALA A 58 -6.89 3.35 19.58
CA ALA A 58 -8.32 3.51 19.82
C ALA A 58 -8.80 2.91 21.15
N GLY A 59 -8.02 1.98 21.73
CA GLY A 59 -8.23 1.41 23.06
C GLY A 59 -7.59 2.22 24.18
#